data_AF-A0A6P3VHP1-F1
#
_entry.id   AF-A0A6P3VHP1-F1
#
_cell.length_a   1.000
_cell.length_b   1.000
_cell.length_c   1.000
_cell.angle_alpha   90.00
_cell.angle_beta   90.00
_cell.angle_gamma   90.00
#
_symmetry.space_group_name_H-M   'P 1'
#
loop_
_entity.id
_entity.type
_entity.pdbx_description
1 polymer ?
#
loop_
_entity_poly.entity_id
_entity_poly.type
_entity_poly.pdbx_seq_one_letter_code
_entity_poly.pdbx_strand_id
1 'polypeptide(L)'
;MSLLGRLRPLMSFLQVSQSVSQWAPPILSRTMATLNQMHRHGKPPPRPPKVSAIFGRPQMKAVVLKTMIRKPKKPNSANRKCARVRLSNGKEAVVFIPGEGHNLQEHNVVLVQGGRTQDLPGVKLTVVRGKYDCAHVVKKKQ
;
A
#
# COMPACT_ATOMS: atom_id res chain seq x y z
N MET A 1 98.92 -13.51 2.83
CA MET A 1 98.38 -13.43 4.20
C MET A 1 97.17 -12.51 4.17
N SER A 2 96.04 -12.95 4.77
CA SER A 2 94.85 -12.19 5.22
C SER A 2 94.10 -11.29 4.22
N LEU A 3 92.77 -11.13 4.22
CA LEU A 3 91.59 -11.71 4.89
C LEU A 3 90.39 -11.01 4.21
N LEU A 4 89.31 -11.76 3.97
CA LEU A 4 87.88 -11.38 3.98
C LEU A 4 87.39 -9.94 3.68
N GLY A 5 86.34 -9.85 2.85
CA GLY A 5 85.27 -8.86 3.03
C GLY A 5 84.46 -8.47 1.78
N ARG A 6 83.33 -9.16 1.53
CA ARG A 6 82.25 -8.67 0.65
C ARG A 6 81.42 -7.61 1.40
N LEU A 7 80.93 -6.57 0.72
CA LEU A 7 79.55 -6.04 0.85
C LEU A 7 79.26 -4.91 -0.17
N ARG A 8 77.96 -4.78 -0.49
CA ARG A 8 77.31 -4.20 -1.69
C ARG A 8 77.22 -2.66 -1.73
N PRO A 9 76.89 -2.06 -2.91
CA PRO A 9 76.90 -0.61 -3.09
C PRO A 9 75.63 0.04 -2.54
N LEU A 10 75.77 1.26 -2.01
CA LEU A 10 74.66 2.12 -1.61
C LEU A 10 74.74 3.42 -2.42
N MET A 11 74.00 3.49 -3.52
CA MET A 11 73.72 4.75 -4.24
C MET A 11 72.31 4.67 -4.81
N SER A 12 71.39 5.46 -4.28
CA SER A 12 70.40 6.18 -5.11
C SER A 12 69.77 7.29 -4.29
N PHE A 13 70.06 8.50 -4.76
CA PHE A 13 69.58 9.77 -4.31
C PHE A 13 68.07 9.92 -4.48
N LEU A 14 67.51 10.80 -3.65
CA LEU A 14 66.14 11.32 -3.66
C LEU A 14 65.62 11.71 -5.06
N GLN A 15 64.34 11.39 -5.32
CA GLN A 15 63.47 12.28 -6.08
C GLN A 15 62.05 12.24 -5.51
N VAL A 16 61.63 13.37 -4.94
CA VAL A 16 60.27 13.70 -4.52
C VAL A 16 59.49 14.18 -5.75
N SER A 17 58.30 13.64 -6.02
CA SER A 17 57.06 14.44 -6.17
C SER A 17 55.88 13.60 -6.68
N GLN A 18 54.80 13.61 -5.89
CA GLN A 18 53.39 13.72 -6.30
C GLN A 18 52.89 12.90 -7.50
N SER A 19 52.11 11.86 -7.24
CA SER A 19 50.87 11.61 -8.02
C SER A 19 49.87 10.75 -7.23
N VAL A 20 48.84 11.45 -6.73
CA VAL A 20 47.44 11.06 -6.55
C VAL A 20 47.11 9.57 -6.47
N SER A 21 46.55 9.18 -5.34
CA SER A 21 45.81 7.93 -5.12
C SER A 21 44.80 7.64 -6.25
N GLN A 22 45.12 6.70 -7.14
CA GLN A 22 44.23 6.26 -8.22
C GLN A 22 43.19 5.22 -7.78
N TRP A 23 42.53 5.42 -6.65
CA TRP A 23 41.36 4.59 -6.34
C TRP A 23 40.26 5.36 -5.60
N ALA A 24 39.85 6.48 -6.18
CA ALA A 24 38.48 6.92 -6.01
C ALA A 24 37.66 6.21 -7.11
N PRO A 25 36.71 5.31 -6.80
CA PRO A 25 35.77 4.85 -7.82
C PRO A 25 35.09 6.08 -8.42
N PRO A 26 34.91 6.16 -9.75
CA PRO A 26 34.27 7.31 -10.35
C PRO A 26 32.91 7.50 -9.71
N ILE A 27 32.80 8.63 -9.04
CA ILE A 27 31.61 9.19 -8.42
C ILE A 27 30.45 8.95 -9.38
N LEU A 28 29.57 8.03 -9.01
CA LEU A 28 28.29 7.68 -9.62
C LEU A 28 27.81 8.69 -10.67
N SER A 29 28.28 8.57 -11.92
CA SER A 29 27.56 9.16 -13.04
C SER A 29 26.29 8.32 -13.14
N ARG A 30 25.18 8.82 -12.61
CA ARG A 30 23.87 8.21 -12.75
C ARG A 30 23.64 8.00 -14.25
N THR A 31 23.81 6.76 -14.72
CA THR A 31 23.73 6.41 -16.14
C THR A 31 22.32 6.72 -16.63
N MET A 32 22.20 7.78 -17.42
CA MET A 32 21.00 8.01 -18.21
C MET A 32 20.90 6.92 -19.27
N ALA A 33 19.68 6.46 -19.53
CA ALA A 33 19.43 5.53 -20.62
C ALA A 33 19.85 6.16 -21.95
N THR A 34 20.49 5.38 -22.83
CA THR A 34 20.93 5.88 -24.14
C THR A 34 19.72 6.12 -25.05
N LEU A 35 19.86 7.02 -26.04
CA LEU A 35 18.79 7.26 -27.02
C LEU A 35 18.35 5.98 -27.76
N ASN A 36 19.30 5.08 -28.06
CA ASN A 36 19.01 3.78 -28.68
C ASN A 36 18.29 2.81 -27.73
N GLN A 37 18.50 2.91 -26.42
CA GLN A 37 17.73 2.16 -25.42
C GLN A 37 16.31 2.71 -25.31
N MET A 38 16.15 4.03 -25.29
CA MET A 38 14.84 4.68 -25.28
C MET A 38 14.05 4.39 -26.57
N HIS A 39 14.70 4.42 -27.73
CA HIS A 39 14.08 4.08 -29.01
C HIS A 39 13.60 2.62 -29.05
N ARG A 40 14.41 1.67 -28.55
CA ARG A 40 14.07 0.24 -28.49
C ARG A 40 12.96 -0.09 -27.49
N HIS A 41 12.99 0.51 -26.30
CA HIS A 41 12.03 0.20 -25.23
C HIS A 41 10.77 1.07 -25.29
N GLY A 42 10.82 2.22 -25.96
CA GLY A 42 9.72 3.17 -26.01
C GLY A 42 9.35 3.73 -24.64
N LYS A 43 8.21 4.42 -24.59
CA LYS A 43 7.67 4.96 -23.33
C LYS A 43 7.09 3.80 -22.51
N PRO A 44 7.48 3.63 -21.23
CA PRO A 44 6.86 2.62 -20.39
C PRO A 44 5.36 2.92 -20.22
N PRO A 45 4.48 1.91 -20.38
CA PRO A 45 3.05 2.12 -20.22
C PRO A 45 2.72 2.52 -18.77
N PRO A 46 1.72 3.39 -18.56
CA PRO A 46 1.25 3.69 -17.22
C PRO A 46 0.72 2.41 -16.56
N ARG A 47 0.87 2.32 -15.24
CA ARG A 47 0.35 1.18 -14.49
C ARG A 47 -1.18 1.16 -14.57
N PRO A 48 -1.82 0.00 -14.75
CA PRO A 48 -3.27 -0.08 -14.76
C PRO A 48 -3.85 0.33 -13.40
N PRO A 49 -5.04 0.97 -13.38
CA PRO A 49 -5.68 1.37 -12.13
C PRO A 49 -6.02 0.14 -11.27
N LYS A 50 -5.88 0.27 -9.95
CA LYS A 50 -6.23 -0.80 -9.02
C LYS A 50 -7.75 -0.95 -8.97
N VAL A 51 -8.22 -2.19 -9.10
CA VAL A 51 -9.64 -2.51 -9.01
C VAL A 51 -10.18 -2.22 -7.61
N SER A 52 -11.35 -1.58 -7.53
CA SER A 52 -12.02 -1.24 -6.28
C SER A 52 -12.52 -2.47 -5.53
N ALA A 53 -12.89 -2.31 -4.25
CA ALA A 53 -13.45 -3.40 -3.45
C ALA A 53 -14.77 -3.98 -4.01
N ILE A 54 -15.41 -3.28 -4.96
CA ILE A 54 -16.64 -3.68 -5.66
C ILE A 54 -16.34 -4.08 -7.11
N PHE A 55 -15.10 -4.44 -7.42
CA PHE A 55 -14.73 -5.00 -8.73
C PHE A 55 -15.11 -4.08 -9.92
N GLY A 56 -14.96 -2.76 -9.75
CA GLY A 56 -15.28 -1.78 -10.80
C GLY A 56 -16.77 -1.46 -10.95
N ARG A 57 -17.65 -2.00 -10.10
CA ARG A 57 -19.09 -1.71 -10.10
C ARG A 57 -19.42 -0.58 -9.11
N PRO A 58 -20.47 0.22 -9.35
CA PRO A 58 -20.87 1.28 -8.42
C PRO A 58 -21.41 0.69 -7.10
N GLN A 59 -22.27 -0.33 -7.19
CA GLN A 59 -22.95 -0.95 -6.07
C GLN A 59 -23.12 -2.46 -6.31
N MET A 60 -23.30 -3.22 -5.23
CA MET A 60 -23.53 -4.66 -5.27
C MET A 60 -24.57 -5.10 -4.25
N LYS A 61 -25.39 -6.09 -4.62
CA LYS A 61 -26.28 -6.80 -3.70
C LYS A 61 -25.44 -7.74 -2.80
N ALA A 62 -25.79 -7.82 -1.53
CA ALA A 62 -25.14 -8.71 -0.58
C ALA A 62 -26.15 -9.27 0.43
N VAL A 63 -25.81 -10.43 1.00
CA VAL A 63 -26.56 -11.06 2.09
C VAL A 63 -25.75 -10.93 3.38
N VAL A 64 -26.38 -10.54 4.47
CA VAL A 64 -25.74 -10.42 5.79
C VAL A 64 -25.51 -11.81 6.36
N LEU A 65 -24.28 -12.10 6.75
CA LEU A 65 -23.90 -13.33 7.46
C LEU A 65 -23.96 -13.12 8.97
N LYS A 66 -23.40 -12.02 9.46
CA LYS A 66 -23.36 -11.70 10.90
C LYS A 66 -23.19 -10.21 11.14
N THR A 67 -23.96 -9.66 12.07
CA THR A 67 -23.76 -8.31 12.59
C THR A 67 -22.68 -8.28 13.66
N MET A 68 -21.76 -7.31 13.61
CA MET A 68 -20.66 -7.19 14.57
C MET A 68 -20.31 -5.73 14.89
N ILE A 69 -19.66 -5.52 16.02
CA ILE A 69 -19.16 -4.21 16.44
C ILE A 69 -17.64 -4.22 16.35
N ARG A 70 -17.05 -3.21 15.71
CA ARG A 70 -15.59 -3.03 15.64
C ARG A 70 -15.16 -1.74 16.32
N LYS A 71 -14.04 -1.81 17.03
CA LYS A 71 -13.37 -0.62 17.59
C LYS A 71 -12.55 0.08 16.49
N PRO A 72 -12.55 1.41 16.44
CA PRO A 72 -11.71 2.17 15.52
C PRO A 72 -10.23 2.07 15.87
N LYS A 73 -9.36 2.48 14.95
CA LYS A 73 -7.94 2.72 15.26
C LYS A 73 -7.80 3.91 16.23
N LYS A 74 -6.78 3.89 17.10
CA LYS A 74 -6.32 5.07 17.86
C LYS A 74 -6.03 6.21 16.85
N PRO A 75 -6.42 7.47 17.08
CA PRO A 75 -6.79 8.15 18.35
C PRO A 75 -8.26 8.04 18.77
N ASN A 76 -9.12 7.50 17.92
CA ASN A 76 -10.56 7.52 18.15
C ASN A 76 -10.97 6.36 19.07
N SER A 77 -12.06 6.54 19.83
CA SER A 77 -12.70 5.50 20.64
C SER A 77 -14.21 5.52 20.40
N ALA A 78 -14.77 4.40 19.94
CA ALA A 78 -16.20 4.26 19.68
C ALA A 78 -16.56 2.78 19.41
N ASN A 79 -17.86 2.50 19.36
CA ASN A 79 -18.40 1.23 18.88
C ASN A 79 -18.97 1.42 17.47
N ARG A 80 -18.24 1.05 16.42
CA ARG A 80 -18.72 1.17 15.03
C ARG A 80 -19.53 -0.07 14.64
N LYS A 81 -20.76 0.14 14.19
CA LYS A 81 -21.66 -0.94 13.75
C LYS A 81 -21.24 -1.41 12.36
N CYS A 82 -20.95 -2.70 12.23
CA CYS A 82 -20.49 -3.34 11.01
C CYS A 82 -21.27 -4.64 10.76
N ALA A 83 -21.17 -5.18 9.56
CA ALA A 83 -21.67 -6.51 9.24
C ALA A 83 -20.66 -7.28 8.38
N ARG A 84 -20.59 -8.60 8.57
CA ARG A 84 -19.99 -9.51 7.59
C ARG A 84 -21.08 -9.83 6.58
N VAL A 85 -20.77 -9.64 5.31
CA VAL A 85 -21.72 -9.87 4.20
C VAL A 85 -21.08 -10.75 3.14
N ARG A 86 -21.90 -11.54 2.47
CA ARG A 86 -21.54 -12.24 1.24
C ARG A 86 -22.03 -11.44 0.05
N LEU A 87 -21.10 -10.94 -0.74
CA LEU A 87 -21.40 -10.20 -1.97
C LEU A 87 -21.98 -11.15 -3.03
N SER A 88 -22.69 -10.61 -4.03
CA SER A 88 -23.18 -11.40 -5.18
C SER A 88 -22.08 -12.14 -5.94
N ASN A 89 -20.83 -11.68 -5.85
CA ASN A 89 -19.67 -12.35 -6.46
C ASN A 89 -19.16 -13.54 -5.61
N GLY A 90 -19.88 -13.95 -4.57
CA GLY A 90 -19.52 -15.05 -3.66
C GLY A 90 -18.50 -14.69 -2.57
N LYS A 91 -17.77 -13.58 -2.71
CA LYS A 91 -16.76 -13.14 -1.75
C LYS A 91 -17.39 -12.57 -0.48
N GLU A 92 -16.77 -12.88 0.65
CA GLU A 92 -17.13 -12.29 1.94
C GLU A 92 -16.35 -11.00 2.18
N ALA A 93 -17.04 -9.99 2.71
CA ALA A 93 -16.45 -8.73 3.06
C ALA A 93 -17.08 -8.15 4.33
N VAL A 94 -16.39 -7.20 4.94
CA VAL A 94 -16.91 -6.43 6.08
C VAL A 94 -17.40 -5.08 5.58
N VAL A 95 -18.64 -4.75 5.91
CA VAL A 95 -19.28 -3.49 5.54
C VAL A 95 -19.56 -2.66 6.78
N PHE A 96 -19.43 -1.35 6.62
CA PHE A 96 -19.85 -0.37 7.60
C PHE A 96 -21.34 -0.03 7.42
N ILE A 97 -22.07 0.10 8.54
CA ILE A 97 -23.47 0.50 8.54
C ILE A 97 -23.54 1.98 8.97
N PRO A 98 -23.89 2.90 8.07
CA PRO A 98 -23.90 4.33 8.38
C PRO A 98 -25.16 4.72 9.18
N GLY A 99 -25.08 5.86 9.88
CA GLY A 99 -26.18 6.39 10.69
C GLY A 99 -26.32 5.72 12.06
N GLU A 100 -27.42 6.04 12.73
CA GLU A 100 -27.73 5.58 14.08
C GLU A 100 -28.73 4.42 14.06
N GLY A 101 -28.42 3.34 14.79
CA GLY A 101 -29.28 2.16 14.89
C GLY A 101 -29.45 1.39 13.58
N HIS A 102 -29.66 0.07 13.65
CA HIS A 102 -30.05 -0.73 12.49
C HIS A 102 -30.86 -1.94 12.95
N ASN A 103 -31.75 -2.41 12.07
CA ASN A 103 -32.55 -3.62 12.27
C ASN A 103 -32.06 -4.78 11.37
N LEU A 104 -30.79 -4.76 10.96
CA LEU A 104 -30.23 -5.83 10.14
C LEU A 104 -30.01 -7.07 10.99
N GLN A 105 -30.48 -8.20 10.48
CA GLN A 105 -30.29 -9.53 11.05
C GLN A 105 -29.51 -10.40 10.06
N GLU A 106 -29.18 -11.62 10.47
CA GLU A 106 -28.60 -12.61 9.57
C GLU A 106 -29.60 -12.94 8.45
N HIS A 107 -29.09 -13.24 7.25
CA HIS A 107 -29.86 -13.47 6.02
C HIS A 107 -30.56 -12.26 5.38
N ASN A 108 -30.57 -11.10 6.04
CA ASN A 108 -31.08 -9.89 5.41
C ASN A 108 -30.27 -9.53 4.16
N VAL A 109 -30.96 -8.98 3.17
CA VAL A 109 -30.42 -8.49 1.92
C VAL A 109 -30.13 -7.00 2.04
N VAL A 110 -28.94 -6.60 1.61
CA VAL A 110 -28.50 -5.20 1.64
C VAL A 110 -27.83 -4.80 0.33
N LEU A 111 -27.86 -3.49 0.05
CA LEU A 111 -27.12 -2.87 -1.04
C LEU A 111 -25.83 -2.27 -0.48
N VAL A 112 -24.72 -2.60 -1.10
CA VAL A 112 -23.39 -2.17 -0.67
C VAL A 112 -22.77 -1.29 -1.73
N GLN A 113 -22.14 -0.20 -1.30
CA GLN A 113 -21.43 0.74 -2.16
C GLN A 113 -19.98 0.96 -1.71
N GLY A 114 -19.17 1.51 -2.61
CA GLY A 114 -17.78 1.81 -2.35
C GLY A 114 -17.69 2.93 -1.33
N GLY A 115 -16.87 2.77 -0.30
CA GLY A 115 -16.73 3.78 0.74
C GLY A 115 -15.84 3.29 1.85
N ARG A 116 -14.62 3.84 1.92
CA ARG A 116 -13.67 3.51 2.98
C ARG A 116 -14.06 4.24 4.26
N THR A 117 -14.32 3.48 5.31
CA THR A 117 -14.42 4.03 6.66
C THR A 117 -13.02 4.36 7.15
N GLN A 118 -12.73 5.65 7.37
CA GLN A 118 -11.39 6.14 7.69
C GLN A 118 -10.85 5.56 9.01
N ASP A 119 -11.75 5.34 9.96
CA ASP A 119 -11.45 4.84 11.30
C ASP A 119 -11.18 3.34 11.37
N LEU A 120 -11.79 2.55 10.49
CA LEU A 120 -11.77 1.10 10.57
C LEU A 120 -10.76 0.53 9.56
N PRO A 121 -9.69 -0.13 10.03
CA PRO A 121 -8.77 -0.79 9.12
C PRO A 121 -9.49 -1.93 8.37
N GLY A 122 -9.29 -1.99 7.06
CA GLY A 122 -9.85 -3.05 6.20
C GLY A 122 -11.32 -2.90 5.80
N VAL A 123 -12.06 -1.92 6.34
CA VAL A 123 -13.47 -1.69 5.98
C VAL A 123 -13.56 -0.68 4.84
N LYS A 124 -13.71 -1.20 3.62
CA LYS A 124 -13.71 -0.44 2.35
C LYS A 124 -15.10 -0.26 1.73
N LEU A 125 -16.10 -0.84 2.37
CA LEU A 125 -17.46 -0.95 1.85
C LEU A 125 -18.44 -0.37 2.86
N THR A 126 -19.46 0.31 2.36
CA THR A 126 -20.51 0.94 3.17
C THR A 126 -21.88 0.48 2.68
N VAL A 127 -22.80 0.21 3.61
CA VAL A 127 -24.20 -0.14 3.28
C VAL A 127 -24.97 1.11 2.86
N VAL A 128 -25.79 1.00 1.82
CA VAL A 128 -26.73 2.04 1.40
C VAL A 128 -27.98 1.96 2.27
N ARG A 129 -28.39 3.08 2.86
CA ARG A 129 -29.63 3.19 3.65
C ARG A 129 -30.83 3.42 2.73
N GLY A 130 -32.00 2.92 3.14
CA GLY A 130 -33.25 3.09 2.40
C GLY A 130 -33.44 2.11 1.25
N LYS A 131 -32.70 0.99 1.23
CA LYS A 131 -32.78 -0.02 0.17
C LYS A 131 -32.72 -1.44 0.73
N TYR A 132 -33.53 -2.33 0.15
CA TYR A 132 -33.77 -3.70 0.64
C TYR A 132 -34.16 -3.66 2.12
N ASP A 133 -33.56 -4.50 2.97
CA ASP A 133 -33.93 -4.61 4.38
C ASP A 133 -33.29 -3.52 5.27
N CYS A 134 -32.47 -2.65 4.68
CA CYS A 134 -31.84 -1.55 5.38
C CYS A 134 -32.72 -0.30 5.34
N ALA A 135 -33.60 -0.15 6.33
CA ALA A 135 -34.50 1.00 6.45
C ALA A 135 -33.76 2.35 6.65
N HIS A 136 -34.46 3.45 6.36
CA HIS A 136 -34.03 4.81 6.66
C HIS A 136 -33.85 5.02 8.17
N VAL A 137 -32.97 5.95 8.54
CA VAL A 137 -32.79 6.33 9.95
C VAL A 137 -34.01 7.13 10.41
N VAL A 138 -34.63 6.70 11.50
CA VAL A 138 -35.77 7.40 12.11
C VAL A 138 -35.23 8.60 12.89
N LYS A 139 -35.70 9.80 12.56
CA LYS A 139 -35.41 11.00 13.36
C LYS A 139 -36.14 10.90 14.69
N LYS A 140 -35.40 11.01 15.79
CA LYS A 140 -36.01 11.17 17.12
C LYS A 140 -36.40 12.64 17.27
N LYS A 141 -37.62 12.89 17.75
CA LYS A 141 -37.98 14.22 18.27
C LYS A 141 -37.17 14.41 19.55
N GLN A 142 -36.35 15.45 19.57
CA GLN A 142 -35.63 15.89 20.78
C GLN A 142 -36.60 16.53 21.75
#